data_AF-A0A9P5SWX1-F1
#
_entry.id   AF-A0A9P5SWX1-F1
#
_cell.length_a   1.000
_cell.length_b   1.000
_cell.length_c   1.000
_cell.angle_alpha   90.00
_cell.angle_beta   90.00
_cell.angle_gamma   90.00
#
_symmetry.space_group_name_H-M   'P 1'
#
loop_
_entity.id
_entity.type
_entity.pdbx_description
1 polymer ?
#
loop_
_entity_poly.entity_id
_entity_poly.type
_entity_poly.pdbx_seq_one_letter_code
_entity_poly.pdbx_strand_id
1 'polypeptide(L)'
;MCGFLILKSTLDANGRPVPIGAVGELYIGGPGVARGYLNKPELTAESFLPDPFVGISNERIYKTGDLVQYLPDRSLAFMGRNDDQVKIRGFRTELGEIEAHLIGHPNARDASVLLLDTILSNCIDDNNKQLVACFAIEYQWKAGSTSSP
;
A
#
# COMPACT_ATOMS: atom_id res chain seq x y z
N MET A 1 29.54 -4.39 -21.82
CA MET A 1 29.12 -4.26 -20.41
C MET A 1 27.60 -4.21 -20.38
N CYS A 2 26.95 -5.29 -19.97
CA CYS A 2 25.49 -5.34 -19.88
C CYS A 2 25.07 -4.59 -18.62
N GLY A 3 24.64 -3.33 -18.77
CA GLY A 3 24.07 -2.57 -17.67
C GLY A 3 22.81 -3.28 -17.18
N PHE A 4 22.71 -3.49 -15.87
CA PHE A 4 21.53 -4.01 -15.19
C PHE A 4 20.37 -3.03 -15.46
N LEU A 5 19.58 -3.26 -16.51
CA LEU A 5 18.46 -2.40 -16.84
C LEU A 5 17.33 -2.70 -15.84
N ILE A 6 17.10 -1.80 -14.89
CA ILE A 6 15.86 -1.80 -14.12
C ILE A 6 14.81 -1.18 -15.03
N LEU A 7 13.88 -2.01 -15.51
CA LEU A 7 12.75 -1.51 -16.27
C LEU A 7 11.78 -0.84 -15.28
N LYS A 8 11.41 0.40 -15.58
CA LYS A 8 10.34 1.12 -14.88
C LYS A 8 9.26 1.41 -15.91
N SER A 9 8.08 0.90 -15.65
CA SER A 9 6.92 1.09 -16.53
C SER A 9 5.76 1.63 -15.72
N THR A 10 5.04 2.60 -16.29
CA THR A 10 3.80 3.11 -15.72
C THR A 10 2.64 2.58 -16.55
N LEU A 11 1.76 1.80 -15.95
CA LEU A 11 0.70 1.07 -16.66
C LEU A 11 -0.71 1.54 -16.24
N ASP A 12 -1.66 1.44 -17.18
CA ASP A 12 -3.08 1.59 -16.92
C ASP A 12 -3.69 0.33 -16.26
N ALA A 13 -4.98 0.36 -15.96
CA ALA A 13 -5.72 -0.77 -15.38
C ALA A 13 -5.75 -2.04 -16.26
N ASN A 14 -5.41 -1.91 -17.55
CA ASN A 14 -5.33 -3.02 -18.50
C ASN A 14 -3.88 -3.51 -18.69
N GLY A 15 -2.91 -3.01 -17.91
CA GLY A 15 -1.50 -3.37 -18.02
C GLY A 15 -0.79 -2.75 -19.24
N ARG A 16 -1.33 -1.68 -19.82
CA ARG A 16 -0.75 -1.00 -21.00
C ARG A 16 0.06 0.23 -20.58
N PRO A 17 1.20 0.51 -21.23
CA PRO A 17 1.97 1.73 -20.97
C PRO A 17 1.11 3.00 -21.12
N VAL A 18 1.23 3.90 -20.14
CA VAL A 18 0.62 5.23 -20.22
C VAL A 18 1.61 6.24 -20.84
N PRO A 19 1.12 7.28 -21.54
CA PRO A 19 2.00 8.31 -22.10
C PRO A 19 2.64 9.17 -20.99
N ILE A 20 3.72 9.88 -21.34
CA ILE A 20 4.33 10.90 -20.47
C ILE A 20 3.26 11.93 -20.07
N GLY A 21 3.20 12.28 -18.79
CA GLY A 21 2.20 13.16 -18.22
C GLY A 21 0.86 12.48 -17.86
N ALA A 22 0.67 11.19 -18.10
CA ALA A 22 -0.47 10.46 -17.56
C ALA A 22 -0.08 9.76 -16.23
N VAL A 23 -1.05 9.65 -15.33
CA VAL A 23 -0.90 8.87 -14.08
C VAL A 23 -1.16 7.40 -14.40
N GLY A 24 -0.31 6.53 -13.87
CA GLY A 24 -0.58 5.09 -13.82
C GLY A 24 0.21 4.43 -12.70
N GLU A 25 0.09 3.12 -12.59
CA GLU A 25 0.74 2.35 -11.54
C GLU A 25 2.18 2.00 -11.95
N LEU A 26 3.12 2.10 -11.00
CA LEU A 26 4.52 1.79 -11.20
C LEU A 26 4.77 0.27 -11.11
N TYR A 27 5.48 -0.24 -12.11
CA TYR A 27 6.01 -1.59 -12.16
C TYR A 27 7.53 -1.57 -12.27
N ILE A 28 8.19 -2.47 -11.55
CA ILE A 28 9.65 -2.58 -11.52
C ILE A 28 10.08 -3.95 -12.05
N GLY A 29 10.86 -3.97 -13.13
CA GLY A 29 11.46 -5.16 -13.72
C GLY A 29 12.98 -5.22 -13.53
N GLY A 30 13.58 -6.32 -14.00
CA GLY A 30 15.02 -6.53 -14.02
C GLY A 30 15.60 -7.25 -12.79
N PRO A 31 16.94 -7.36 -12.69
CA PRO A 31 17.58 -8.29 -11.74
C PRO A 31 17.41 -7.94 -10.25
N GLY A 32 16.93 -6.74 -9.93
CA GLY A 32 16.62 -6.32 -8.56
C GLY A 32 15.26 -6.82 -8.04
N VAL A 33 14.44 -7.45 -8.89
CA VAL A 33 13.14 -8.01 -8.49
C VAL A 33 13.36 -9.22 -7.60
N ALA A 34 12.70 -9.22 -6.44
CA ALA A 34 12.81 -10.30 -5.46
C ALA A 34 12.26 -11.65 -6.00
N ARG A 35 12.62 -12.76 -5.35
CA ARG A 35 12.07 -14.08 -5.70
C ARG A 35 10.56 -14.17 -5.48
N GLY A 36 10.06 -13.50 -4.44
CA GLY A 36 8.67 -13.54 -4.02
C GLY A 36 8.55 -13.34 -2.52
N TYR A 37 7.33 -13.53 -2.01
CA TYR A 37 7.06 -13.55 -0.58
C TYR A 37 7.29 -14.95 0.01
N LEU A 38 8.02 -15.01 1.12
CA LEU A 38 8.33 -16.27 1.79
C LEU A 38 7.03 -16.97 2.24
N ASN A 39 6.85 -18.22 1.84
CA ASN A 39 5.68 -19.05 2.16
C ASN A 39 4.32 -18.45 1.77
N LYS A 40 4.28 -17.51 0.82
CA LYS A 40 3.05 -16.91 0.31
C LYS A 40 3.03 -16.98 -1.23
N PRO A 41 2.78 -18.17 -1.81
CA PRO A 41 2.83 -18.37 -3.26
C PRO A 41 1.73 -17.58 -3.99
N GLU A 42 0.53 -17.49 -3.41
CA GLU A 42 -0.61 -16.76 -3.98
C GLU A 42 -0.30 -15.26 -4.10
N LEU A 43 0.10 -14.62 -2.99
CA LEU A 43 0.52 -13.22 -2.98
C LEU A 43 1.72 -12.96 -3.91
N THR A 44 2.63 -13.94 -4.03
CA THR A 44 3.75 -13.85 -4.97
C THR A 44 3.24 -13.83 -6.41
N ALA A 45 2.30 -14.69 -6.78
CA ALA A 45 1.74 -14.72 -8.13
C ALA A 45 0.97 -13.42 -8.45
N GLU A 46 0.32 -12.81 -7.47
CA GLU A 46 -0.41 -11.55 -7.65
C GLU A 46 0.51 -10.33 -7.81
N SER A 47 1.64 -10.29 -7.08
CA SER A 47 2.54 -9.13 -7.09
C SER A 47 3.71 -9.25 -8.07
N PHE A 48 4.12 -10.47 -8.45
CA PHE A 48 5.25 -10.74 -9.33
C PHE A 48 4.75 -11.32 -10.65
N LEU A 49 4.36 -10.42 -11.56
CA LEU A 49 3.72 -10.76 -12.83
C LEU A 49 4.77 -11.05 -13.92
N PRO A 50 4.42 -11.81 -14.97
CA PRO A 50 5.27 -11.93 -16.16
C PRO A 50 5.57 -10.56 -16.76
N ASP A 51 6.83 -10.31 -17.14
CA ASP A 51 7.23 -9.05 -17.78
C ASP A 51 6.73 -9.03 -19.25
N PRO A 52 5.81 -8.12 -19.64
CA PRO A 52 5.31 -8.06 -21.02
C PRO A 52 6.26 -7.32 -21.97
N PHE A 53 7.31 -6.66 -21.46
CA PHE A 53 8.22 -5.81 -22.22
C PHE A 53 9.51 -6.53 -22.60
N VAL A 54 9.86 -7.57 -21.87
CA VAL A 54 11.06 -8.36 -22.13
C VAL A 54 10.64 -9.69 -22.77
N GLY A 55 11.08 -9.92 -24.00
CA GLY A 55 10.82 -11.17 -24.75
C GLY A 55 11.59 -12.39 -24.22
N ILE A 56 12.11 -12.33 -22.99
CA ILE A 56 12.88 -13.40 -22.35
C ILE A 56 11.92 -14.17 -21.43
N SER A 57 11.86 -15.49 -21.63
CA SER A 57 11.06 -16.39 -20.80
C SER A 57 11.50 -16.30 -19.33
N ASN A 58 10.52 -16.22 -18.42
CA ASN A 58 10.66 -16.17 -16.96
C ASN A 58 11.14 -14.86 -16.32
N GLU A 59 11.26 -13.77 -17.09
CA GLU A 59 11.39 -12.44 -16.46
C GLU A 59 10.06 -11.97 -15.86
N ARG A 60 10.16 -11.25 -14.74
CA ARG A 60 9.01 -10.79 -13.96
C ARG A 60 9.13 -9.33 -13.61
N ILE A 61 8.00 -8.68 -13.52
CA ILE A 61 7.82 -7.33 -12.99
C ILE A 61 7.15 -7.40 -11.63
N TYR A 62 7.57 -6.54 -10.71
CA TYR A 62 6.94 -6.33 -9.42
C TYR A 62 5.95 -5.18 -9.50
N LYS A 63 4.69 -5.45 -9.15
CA LYS A 63 3.62 -4.46 -8.98
C LYS A 63 3.80 -3.73 -7.64
N THR A 64 4.11 -2.43 -7.66
CA THR A 64 4.48 -1.73 -6.41
C THR A 64 3.29 -1.17 -5.63
N GLY A 65 2.14 -0.98 -6.28
CA GLY A 65 0.99 -0.25 -5.75
C GLY A 65 1.16 1.26 -5.75
N ASP A 66 2.30 1.80 -6.22
CA ASP A 66 2.53 3.25 -6.27
C ASP A 66 1.93 3.84 -7.54
N LEU A 67 1.18 4.94 -7.40
CA LEU A 67 0.70 5.74 -8.51
C LEU A 67 1.73 6.82 -8.81
N VAL A 68 2.16 6.88 -10.07
CA VAL A 68 3.20 7.81 -10.52
C VAL A 68 2.86 8.43 -11.87
N GLN A 69 3.50 9.55 -12.17
CA GLN A 69 3.42 10.24 -13.45
C GLN A 69 4.84 10.51 -13.94
N TYR A 70 5.13 10.13 -15.19
CA TYR A 70 6.36 10.58 -15.84
C TYR A 70 6.26 12.06 -16.19
N LEU A 71 7.23 12.85 -15.73
CA LEU A 71 7.39 14.24 -16.11
C LEU A 71 8.13 14.35 -17.47
N PRO A 72 8.07 15.52 -18.15
CA PRO A 72 8.74 15.71 -19.44
C PRO A 72 10.25 15.46 -19.42
N ASP A 73 10.90 15.65 -18.26
CA ASP A 73 12.33 15.38 -18.04
C ASP A 73 12.64 13.90 -17.73
N ARG A 74 11.62 13.03 -17.77
CA ARG A 74 11.66 11.59 -17.43
C ARG A 74 11.86 11.28 -15.95
N SER A 75 11.79 12.26 -15.07
CA SER A 75 11.62 12.00 -13.64
C SER A 75 10.21 11.47 -13.36
N LEU A 76 10.06 10.82 -12.20
CA LEU A 76 8.78 10.29 -11.73
C LEU A 76 8.25 11.17 -10.61
N ALA A 77 7.06 11.72 -10.79
CA ALA A 77 6.31 12.37 -9.73
C ALA A 77 5.39 11.34 -9.05
N PHE A 78 5.48 11.24 -7.72
CA PHE A 78 4.65 10.34 -6.92
C PHE A 78 3.27 10.97 -6.67
N MET A 79 2.20 10.23 -6.97
CA MET A 79 0.81 10.69 -6.90
C MET A 79 0.02 10.04 -5.76
N GLY A 80 0.57 9.01 -5.12
CA GLY A 80 -0.09 8.28 -4.03
C GLY A 80 0.05 6.78 -4.20
N ARG A 81 -0.84 6.04 -3.53
CA ARG A 81 -0.91 4.59 -3.59
C ARG A 81 -2.29 4.13 -4.04
N ASN A 82 -2.33 2.95 -4.64
CA ASN A 82 -3.55 2.30 -5.09
C ASN A 82 -4.13 1.34 -4.02
N ASP A 83 -3.52 1.30 -2.84
CA ASP A 83 -3.89 0.49 -1.69
C ASP A 83 -3.76 1.29 -0.39
N ASP A 84 -4.17 0.68 0.73
CA ASP A 84 -4.20 1.31 2.06
C ASP A 84 -2.84 1.30 2.78
N GLN A 85 -1.77 1.00 2.06
CA GLN A 85 -0.44 1.01 2.65
C GLN A 85 0.03 2.45 2.85
N VAL A 86 0.64 2.71 4.00
CA VAL A 86 1.12 4.04 4.35
C VAL A 86 2.58 4.07 4.76
N LYS A 87 3.19 5.24 4.60
CA LYS A 87 4.49 5.56 5.18
C LYS A 87 4.31 6.55 6.31
N ILE A 88 4.76 6.16 7.50
CA ILE A 88 4.79 7.02 8.69
C ILE A 88 6.16 6.88 9.34
N ARG A 89 6.89 7.99 9.48
CA ARG A 89 8.19 8.05 10.17
C ARG A 89 9.21 6.99 9.68
N GLY A 90 9.25 6.74 8.37
CA GLY A 90 10.15 5.76 7.75
C GLY A 90 9.67 4.30 7.81
N PHE A 91 8.53 4.01 8.44
CA PHE A 91 7.94 2.68 8.49
C PHE A 91 6.90 2.49 7.38
N ARG A 92 6.95 1.33 6.72
CA ARG A 92 5.94 0.86 5.75
C ARG A 92 4.91 0.05 6.54
N THR A 93 3.72 0.60 6.70
CA THR A 93 2.68 0.04 7.56
C THR A 93 1.45 -0.31 6.74
N GLU A 94 0.93 -1.53 6.92
CA GLU A 94 -0.36 -1.94 6.35
C GLU A 94 -1.45 -1.61 7.36
N LEU A 95 -2.37 -0.70 7.01
CA LEU A 95 -3.44 -0.29 7.93
C LEU A 95 -4.35 -1.47 8.31
N GLY A 96 -4.63 -2.36 7.36
CA GLY A 96 -5.42 -3.57 7.59
C GLY A 96 -4.83 -4.54 8.62
N GLU A 97 -3.51 -4.54 8.85
CA GLU A 97 -2.90 -5.34 9.92
C GLU A 97 -3.33 -4.83 11.30
N ILE A 98 -3.37 -3.50 11.46
CA ILE A 98 -3.79 -2.84 12.70
C ILE A 98 -5.30 -3.07 12.91
N GLU A 99 -6.10 -2.94 11.85
CA GLU A 99 -7.55 -3.22 11.89
C GLU A 99 -7.84 -4.66 12.31
N ALA A 100 -7.16 -5.64 11.70
CA ALA A 100 -7.29 -7.05 12.06
C ALA A 100 -6.91 -7.31 13.52
N HIS A 101 -5.87 -6.63 14.03
CA HIS A 101 -5.48 -6.73 15.43
C HIS A 101 -6.53 -6.13 16.37
N LEU A 102 -7.13 -4.99 16.02
CA LEU A 102 -8.20 -4.35 16.78
C LEU A 102 -9.46 -5.21 16.83
N ILE A 103 -9.86 -5.81 15.71
CA ILE A 103 -11.00 -6.74 15.62
C ILE A 103 -10.76 -8.02 16.44
N GLY A 104 -9.50 -8.41 16.66
CA GLY A 104 -9.16 -9.52 17.55
C GLY A 104 -9.54 -9.28 19.03
N HIS A 105 -9.89 -8.04 19.42
CA HIS A 105 -10.33 -7.74 20.78
C HIS A 105 -11.78 -8.20 21.02
N PRO A 106 -12.11 -8.92 22.12
CA PRO A 106 -13.41 -9.56 22.31
C PRO A 106 -14.65 -8.66 22.20
N ASN A 107 -14.49 -7.38 22.54
CA ASN A 107 -15.60 -6.41 22.51
C ASN A 107 -15.61 -5.57 21.24
N ALA A 108 -14.60 -5.67 20.38
CA ALA A 108 -14.54 -4.89 19.14
C ALA A 108 -15.36 -5.60 18.06
N ARG A 109 -16.32 -4.89 17.48
CA ARG A 109 -17.17 -5.40 16.40
C ARG A 109 -16.65 -4.99 15.03
N ASP A 110 -16.12 -3.78 14.95
CA ASP A 110 -15.64 -3.19 13.70
C ASP A 110 -14.49 -2.23 14.01
N ALA A 111 -13.56 -2.08 13.08
CA ALA A 111 -12.41 -1.19 13.22
C ALA A 111 -11.94 -0.67 11.85
N SER A 112 -11.60 0.62 11.81
CA SER A 112 -10.94 1.25 10.67
C SER A 112 -9.80 2.13 11.14
N VAL A 113 -8.67 2.10 10.44
CA VAL A 113 -7.48 2.89 10.77
C VAL A 113 -7.17 3.85 9.62
N LEU A 114 -6.90 5.10 9.97
CA LEU A 114 -6.65 6.18 9.01
C LEU A 114 -5.30 6.83 9.32
N LEU A 115 -4.62 7.27 8.27
CA LEU A 115 -3.47 8.18 8.39
C LEU A 115 -3.97 9.62 8.27
N LEU A 116 -3.85 10.41 9.33
CA LEU A 116 -4.21 11.82 9.35
C LEU A 116 -2.94 12.67 9.34
N ASP A 117 -2.88 13.64 8.42
CA ASP A 117 -1.85 14.69 8.45
C ASP A 117 -2.37 15.87 9.28
N THR A 118 -1.66 16.21 10.35
CA THR A 118 -2.02 17.36 11.18
C THR A 118 -1.58 18.63 10.47
N ILE A 119 -2.51 19.31 9.80
CA ILE A 119 -2.31 20.53 9.01
C ILE A 119 -2.01 21.73 9.94
N LEU A 120 -0.89 21.71 10.66
CA LEU A 120 -0.38 22.87 11.41
C LEU A 120 0.88 23.47 10.81
N SER A 121 1.48 22.83 9.80
CA SER A 121 2.66 23.39 9.12
C SER A 121 2.57 23.19 7.63
N ASN A 122 2.86 24.25 6.87
CA ASN A 122 3.03 24.26 5.40
C ASN A 122 4.27 23.47 4.92
N CYS A 123 4.68 22.45 5.67
CA CYS A 123 5.83 21.61 5.40
C CYS A 123 5.30 20.18 5.25
N ILE A 124 5.68 19.50 4.16
CA ILE A 124 5.47 18.05 4.02
C ILE A 124 6.45 17.38 5.01
N ASP A 125 6.06 17.28 6.27
CA ASP A 125 6.83 16.62 7.32
C ASP A 125 6.11 15.33 7.74
N ASP A 126 6.75 14.19 7.50
CA ASP A 126 6.27 12.88 7.97
C ASP A 126 6.08 12.82 9.50
N ASN A 127 6.66 13.76 10.27
CA ASN A 127 6.46 13.83 11.72
C ASN A 127 5.04 14.21 12.14
N ASN A 128 4.29 14.92 11.29
CA ASN A 128 2.93 15.39 11.62
C ASN A 128 1.83 14.37 11.30
N LYS A 129 2.20 13.29 10.62
CA LYS A 129 1.30 12.19 10.33
C LYS A 129 1.03 11.37 11.58
N GLN A 130 -0.24 11.06 11.81
CA GLN A 130 -0.70 10.23 12.93
C GLN A 130 -1.61 9.12 12.41
N LEU A 131 -1.48 7.93 13.00
CA LEU A 131 -2.46 6.86 12.81
C LEU A 131 -3.59 7.06 13.81
N VAL A 132 -4.82 7.11 13.32
CA VAL A 132 -6.04 7.23 14.12
C VAL A 132 -6.89 5.99 13.88
N ALA A 133 -7.21 5.27 14.95
CA ALA A 133 -8.08 4.11 14.90
C ALA A 133 -9.48 4.47 15.40
N CYS A 134 -10.49 4.16 14.59
CA CYS A 134 -11.90 4.24 14.95
C CYS A 134 -12.44 2.81 15.09
N PHE A 135 -13.10 2.48 16.20
CA PHE A 135 -13.65 1.15 16.41
C PHE A 135 -15.00 1.19 17.11
N ALA A 136 -15.88 0.24 16.77
CA ALA A 136 -17.17 0.05 17.40
C ALA A 136 -17.07 -1.09 18.41
N ILE A 137 -17.63 -0.88 19.61
CA ILE A 137 -17.71 -1.92 20.63
C ILE A 137 -19.13 -2.45 20.79
N GLU A 138 -19.25 -3.75 21.03
CA GLU A 138 -20.51 -4.35 21.46
C GLU A 138 -20.55 -4.34 23.00
N TYR A 139 -21.43 -3.51 23.56
CA TYR A 139 -21.55 -3.37 25.01
C TYR A 139 -22.83 -4.06 25.50
N GLN A 140 -22.68 -5.10 26.31
CA GLN A 140 -23.83 -5.68 27.02
C GLN A 140 -24.10 -4.89 28.30
N TRP A 141 -25.17 -4.11 28.29
CA TRP A 141 -25.65 -3.42 29.47
C TRP A 141 -26.20 -4.44 30.47
N LYS A 142 -25.52 -4.60 31.62
CA LYS A 142 -26.09 -5.31 32.77
C LYS A 142 -26.94 -4.34 33.56
N ALA A 143 -28.26 -4.49 33.49
CA ALA A 143 -29.17 -3.82 34.41
C ALA A 143 -28.74 -4.14 35.85
N GLY A 144 -28.40 -3.12 36.64
CA GLY A 144 -28.18 -3.31 38.06
C GLY A 144 -29.42 -3.95 38.68
N SER A 145 -29.25 -5.07 39.38
CA SER A 145 -30.31 -5.65 40.20
C SER A 145 -30.76 -4.59 41.19
N THR A 146 -31.93 -4.00 40.99
CA THR A 146 -32.62 -3.24 42.03
C THR A 146 -33.01 -4.22 43.12
N SER A 147 -32.15 -4.42 44.11
CA SER A 147 -32.57 -4.93 45.40
C SER A 147 -33.30 -3.78 46.10
N SER A 148 -34.62 -3.74 45.96
CA SER A 148 -35.46 -2.94 46.84
C SER A 148 -35.34 -3.48 48.27
N PRO A 149 -35.16 -2.61 49.29
CA PRO A 149 -35.15 -3.00 50.69
C PRO A 149 -36.51 -3.52 51.17
#